data_AF-A0A3D4TIY3-F1
#
_entry.id   AF-A0A3D4TIY3-F1
#
_cell.length_a   1.000
_cell.length_b   1.000
_cell.length_c   1.000
_cell.angle_alpha   90.00
_cell.angle_beta   90.00
_cell.angle_gamma   90.00
#
_symmetry.space_group_name_H-M   'P 1'
#
loop_
_entity.id
_entity.type
_entity.pdbx_description
1 polymer ?
#
loop_
_entity_poly.entity_id
_entity_poly.type
_entity_poly.pdbx_seq_one_letter_code
_entity_poly.pdbx_strand_id
1 'polypeptide(L)'
;MKWFQDLPIARKLAVGFTLTTLMTLVLGAFALLRLSEANKQLGEMAGNDIPSVQHLGEARSQLGEFRTYELALLSMLDQPDKVTDYNKRMDDTARTVHEELAAYSALPALAKERELYRAASTQLDRYFAANKAMREAVAAGDGALAQQISDEQSRPARRDLFAAMKTLGTHIAGLMDGKIADANATHRTSMIAIVGCIVLLSLVAAALATVISRAVTGPLGKAVQAIQAVARGDLSVSTQATSKDEAGKMLAATADMTAMLRRFSEQTQLMAQMHAGPDISHRIPEDFPGVYGQLAGGINTVIFEHLDAIRDAIDVLNQYAIGNLTPDARRLPGSRAILHESMDAAKTSLLAINSQIQQLAAAAA
;
A
#
# COMPACT_ATOMS: atom_id res chain seq x y z
N MET A 1 -2.42 -17.95 -8.73
CA MET A 1 -1.32 -18.91 -8.95
C MET A 1 -1.18 -19.81 -7.72
N LYS A 2 -1.10 -21.14 -7.88
CA LYS A 2 -1.02 -22.10 -6.76
C LYS A 2 0.15 -21.80 -5.79
N TRP A 3 1.29 -21.34 -6.31
CA TRP A 3 2.45 -20.97 -5.50
C TRP A 3 2.15 -19.90 -4.43
N PHE A 4 1.34 -18.90 -4.78
CA PHE A 4 0.98 -17.82 -3.86
C PHE A 4 0.00 -18.31 -2.78
N GLN A 5 -0.88 -19.26 -3.13
CA GLN A 5 -1.85 -19.83 -2.19
C GLN A 5 -1.17 -20.70 -1.13
N ASP A 6 -0.06 -21.36 -1.49
CA ASP A 6 0.70 -22.23 -0.58
C ASP A 6 1.69 -21.47 0.33
N LEU A 7 1.90 -20.17 0.11
CA LEU A 7 2.74 -19.36 0.98
C LEU A 7 2.12 -19.23 2.38
N PRO A 8 2.94 -19.29 3.44
CA PRO A 8 2.54 -18.89 4.79
C PRO A 8 1.81 -17.54 4.80
N ILE A 9 0.79 -17.40 5.63
CA ILE A 9 0.00 -16.16 5.78
C ILE A 9 0.92 -14.99 6.10
N ALA A 10 1.90 -15.17 6.99
CA ALA A 10 2.90 -14.15 7.31
C ALA A 10 3.68 -13.68 6.08
N ARG A 11 4.07 -14.59 5.18
CA ARG A 11 4.78 -14.25 3.95
C ARG A 11 3.88 -13.57 2.92
N LYS A 12 2.61 -13.96 2.82
CA LYS A 12 1.62 -13.27 1.96
C LYS A 12 1.44 -11.81 2.39
N LEU A 13 1.30 -11.57 3.70
CA LEU A 13 1.22 -10.23 4.26
C LEU A 13 2.53 -9.45 4.07
N ALA A 14 3.68 -10.07 4.32
CA ALA A 14 4.98 -9.44 4.12
C ALA A 14 5.17 -9.00 2.65
N VAL A 15 4.85 -9.85 1.67
CA VAL A 15 4.89 -9.49 0.25
C VAL A 15 3.98 -8.30 -0.04
N GLY A 16 2.76 -8.31 0.52
CA GLY A 16 1.82 -7.20 0.39
C GLY A 16 2.39 -5.88 0.90
N PHE A 17 2.84 -5.86 2.16
CA PHE A 17 3.42 -4.68 2.79
C PHE A 17 4.68 -4.21 2.08
N THR A 18 5.65 -5.09 1.81
CA THR A 18 6.89 -4.74 1.10
C THR A 18 6.59 -4.14 -0.27
N LEU A 19 5.63 -4.72 -1.03
CA LEU A 19 5.27 -4.17 -2.33
C LEU A 19 4.65 -2.77 -2.18
N THR A 20 3.71 -2.58 -1.24
CA THR A 20 3.12 -1.25 -1.01
C THR A 20 4.14 -0.22 -0.55
N THR A 21 5.09 -0.59 0.31
CA THR A 21 6.19 0.29 0.73
C THR A 21 7.09 0.64 -0.45
N LEU A 22 7.45 -0.34 -1.29
CA LEU A 22 8.25 -0.11 -2.49
C LEU A 22 7.53 0.82 -3.47
N MET A 23 6.23 0.64 -3.66
CA MET A 23 5.41 1.52 -4.50
C MET A 23 5.41 2.96 -3.99
N THR A 24 5.30 3.16 -2.68
CA THR A 24 5.43 4.50 -2.06
C THR A 24 6.81 5.10 -2.29
N LEU A 25 7.89 4.31 -2.16
CA LEU A 25 9.25 4.77 -2.44
C LEU A 25 9.43 5.15 -3.91
N VAL A 26 8.93 4.35 -4.84
CA VAL A 26 8.97 4.62 -6.28
C VAL A 26 8.20 5.90 -6.60
N LEU A 27 7.00 6.08 -6.04
CA LEU A 27 6.22 7.29 -6.21
C LEU A 27 6.95 8.52 -5.65
N GLY A 28 7.52 8.42 -4.44
CA GLY A 28 8.28 9.49 -3.81
C GLY A 28 9.50 9.88 -4.65
N ALA A 29 10.29 8.90 -5.10
CA ALA A 29 11.45 9.13 -5.97
C ALA A 29 11.03 9.78 -7.30
N PHE A 30 9.96 9.29 -7.93
CA PHE A 30 9.43 9.87 -9.16
C PHE A 30 8.97 11.32 -8.98
N ALA A 31 8.26 11.62 -7.88
CA ALA A 31 7.84 12.98 -7.54
C ALA A 31 9.03 13.92 -7.31
N LEU A 32 10.07 13.46 -6.61
CA LEU A 32 11.30 14.22 -6.39
C LEU A 32 12.05 14.51 -7.69
N LEU A 33 12.14 13.54 -8.62
CA LEU A 33 12.75 13.76 -9.93
C LEU A 33 12.00 14.83 -10.74
N ARG A 34 10.66 14.78 -10.72
CA ARG A 34 9.83 15.80 -11.39
C ARG A 34 9.98 17.18 -10.77
N LEU A 35 10.05 17.26 -9.43
CA LEU A 35 10.27 18.51 -8.73
C LEU A 35 11.68 19.08 -8.99
N SER A 36 12.70 18.22 -9.06
CA SER A 36 14.07 18.62 -9.38
C SER A 36 14.17 19.25 -10.77
N GLU A 37 13.47 18.71 -11.76
CA GLU A 37 13.44 19.27 -13.11
C GLU A 37 12.78 20.67 -13.11
N ALA A 38 11.64 20.81 -12.43
CA ALA A 38 11.00 22.12 -12.28
C ALA A 38 11.91 23.13 -11.57
N ASN A 39 12.63 22.69 -10.53
CA ASN A 39 13.55 23.55 -9.79
C ASN A 39 14.77 23.98 -10.62
N LYS A 40 15.26 23.10 -11.51
CA LYS A 40 16.35 23.43 -12.44
C LYS A 40 15.94 24.54 -13.41
N GLN A 41 14.73 24.46 -13.98
CA GLN A 41 14.19 25.49 -14.88
C GLN A 41 14.06 26.84 -14.17
N LEU A 42 13.55 26.85 -12.93
CA LEU A 42 13.49 28.06 -12.11
C LEU A 42 14.87 28.64 -11.81
N GLY A 43 15.86 27.79 -11.54
CA GLY A 43 17.25 28.19 -11.31
C GLY A 43 17.88 28.88 -12.53
N GLU A 44 17.64 28.37 -13.74
CA GLU A 44 18.11 29.00 -14.99
C GLU A 44 17.47 30.39 -15.19
N MET A 45 16.18 30.53 -14.90
CA MET A 45 15.49 31.83 -14.99
C MET A 45 16.00 32.84 -13.96
N ALA A 46 16.18 32.40 -12.72
CA ALA A 46 16.68 33.25 -11.63
C ALA A 46 18.15 33.67 -11.82
N GLY A 47 18.97 32.79 -12.39
CA GLY A 47 20.41 33.03 -12.57
C GLY A 47 20.79 33.73 -13.87
N ASN A 48 19.90 33.78 -14.87
CA ASN A 48 20.22 34.33 -16.19
C ASN A 48 19.15 35.30 -16.72
N ASP A 49 17.91 34.83 -16.88
CA ASP A 49 16.88 35.58 -17.60
C ASP A 49 16.41 36.82 -16.81
N ILE A 50 16.19 36.67 -15.50
CA ILE A 50 15.76 37.79 -14.63
C ILE A 50 16.87 38.87 -14.51
N PRO A 51 18.13 38.53 -14.18
CA PRO A 51 19.22 39.51 -14.19
C PRO A 51 19.41 40.20 -15.54
N SER A 52 19.25 39.47 -16.66
CA SER A 52 19.35 40.04 -18.00
C SER A 52 18.38 41.20 -18.23
N VAL A 53 17.11 41.02 -17.83
CA VAL A 53 16.08 42.07 -17.93
C VAL A 53 16.36 43.22 -16.96
N GLN A 54 16.83 42.93 -15.74
CA GLN A 54 17.15 43.93 -14.73
C GLN A 54 18.29 44.85 -15.17
N HIS A 55 19.44 44.29 -15.57
CA HIS A 55 20.60 45.06 -16.01
C HIS A 55 20.28 45.92 -17.24
N LEU A 56 19.56 45.35 -18.22
CA LEU A 56 19.15 46.09 -19.41
C LEU A 56 18.16 47.22 -19.08
N GLY A 57 17.25 46.96 -18.14
CA GLY A 57 16.29 47.95 -17.63
C GLY A 57 16.98 49.11 -16.93
N GLU A 58 17.93 48.81 -16.04
CA GLU A 58 18.71 49.82 -15.31
C GLU A 58 19.57 50.65 -16.25
N ALA A 59 20.30 50.01 -17.18
CA ALA A 59 21.06 50.73 -18.20
C ALA A 59 20.18 51.68 -19.03
N ARG A 60 18.98 51.24 -19.42
CA ARG A 60 18.01 52.09 -20.14
C ARG A 60 17.52 53.26 -19.27
N SER A 61 17.30 53.04 -17.97
CA SER A 61 16.91 54.06 -17.00
C SER A 61 18.00 55.14 -16.87
N GLN A 62 19.24 54.72 -16.64
CA GLN A 62 20.41 55.58 -16.50
C GLN A 62 20.71 56.38 -17.76
N LEU A 63 20.49 55.80 -18.96
CA LEU A 63 20.56 56.55 -20.22
C LEU A 63 19.49 57.66 -20.34
N GLY A 64 18.35 57.50 -19.66
CA GLY A 64 17.32 58.53 -19.53
C GLY A 64 17.78 59.68 -18.63
N GLU A 65 18.36 59.37 -17.48
CA GLU A 65 18.95 60.36 -16.57
C GLU A 65 20.11 61.11 -17.24
N PHE A 66 21.01 60.39 -17.91
CA PHE A 66 22.11 60.95 -18.67
C PHE A 66 21.62 62.01 -19.66
N ARG A 67 20.56 61.72 -20.43
CA ARG A 67 19.98 62.70 -21.36
C ARG A 67 19.39 63.91 -20.63
N THR A 68 18.83 63.70 -19.45
CA THR A 68 18.24 64.78 -18.64
C THR A 68 19.33 65.73 -18.17
N TYR A 69 20.48 65.21 -17.72
CA TYR A 69 21.65 66.01 -17.36
C TYR A 69 22.29 66.70 -18.55
N GLU A 70 22.36 66.03 -19.70
CA GLU A 70 22.84 66.62 -20.96
C GLU A 70 22.03 67.86 -21.36
N LEU A 71 20.70 67.79 -21.31
CA LEU A 71 19.81 68.92 -21.61
C LEU A 71 19.87 70.01 -20.54
N ALA A 72 20.00 69.64 -19.26
CA ALA A 72 20.12 70.59 -18.17
C ALA A 72 21.43 71.39 -18.25
N LEU A 73 22.52 70.75 -18.68
CA LEU A 73 23.82 71.38 -18.91
C LEU A 73 23.70 72.56 -19.90
N LEU A 74 23.01 72.37 -21.03
CA LEU A 74 22.83 73.39 -22.07
C LEU A 74 22.03 74.61 -21.58
N SER A 75 21.21 74.45 -20.54
CA SER A 75 20.47 75.56 -19.91
C SER A 75 21.27 76.30 -18.84
N MET A 76 22.47 75.84 -18.49
CA MET A 76 23.27 76.31 -17.34
C MET A 76 24.68 76.74 -17.75
N LEU A 77 24.90 77.04 -19.04
CA LEU A 77 26.21 77.37 -19.61
C LEU A 77 26.84 78.63 -18.99
N ASP A 78 26.03 79.50 -18.40
CA ASP A 78 26.45 80.72 -17.70
C ASP A 78 26.93 80.47 -16.25
N GLN A 79 26.78 79.24 -15.75
CA GLN A 79 27.10 78.87 -14.37
C GLN A 79 28.17 77.75 -14.32
N PRO A 80 29.47 78.09 -14.25
CA PRO A 80 30.57 77.12 -14.31
C PRO A 80 30.50 75.99 -13.26
N ASP A 81 30.03 76.30 -12.05
CA ASP A 81 29.86 75.30 -10.98
C ASP A 81 28.78 74.28 -11.34
N LYS A 82 27.68 74.71 -11.99
CA LYS A 82 26.62 73.82 -12.48
C LYS A 82 27.08 73.00 -13.68
N VAL A 83 27.85 73.59 -14.59
CA VAL A 83 28.46 72.87 -15.71
C VAL A 83 29.34 71.73 -15.20
N THR A 84 30.15 72.00 -14.18
CA THR A 84 31.01 70.99 -13.54
C THR A 84 30.19 69.89 -12.84
N ASP A 85 29.13 70.25 -12.12
CA ASP A 85 28.23 69.29 -11.45
C ASP A 85 27.53 68.37 -12.47
N TYR A 86 26.91 68.91 -13.52
CA TYR A 86 26.22 68.10 -14.53
C TYR A 86 27.18 67.21 -15.34
N ASN A 87 28.38 67.70 -15.64
CA ASN A 87 29.44 66.89 -16.23
C ASN A 87 29.76 65.69 -15.35
N LYS A 88 29.96 65.90 -14.04
CA LYS A 88 30.21 64.81 -13.09
C LYS A 88 29.05 63.82 -13.04
N ARG A 89 27.80 64.29 -12.98
CA ARG A 89 26.61 63.40 -12.97
C ARG A 89 26.49 62.59 -14.25
N MET A 90 26.80 63.17 -15.40
CA MET A 90 26.86 62.44 -16.67
C MET A 90 27.98 61.39 -16.65
N ASP A 91 29.15 61.71 -16.12
CA ASP A 91 30.25 60.75 -16.00
C ASP A 91 29.89 59.59 -15.05
N ASP A 92 29.25 59.89 -13.92
CA ASP A 92 28.76 58.89 -12.95
C ASP A 92 27.69 57.97 -13.58
N THR A 93 26.69 58.55 -14.26
CA THR A 93 25.64 57.76 -14.94
C THR A 93 26.18 56.95 -16.11
N ALA A 94 27.13 57.49 -16.90
CA ALA A 94 27.80 56.74 -17.96
C ALA A 94 28.58 55.54 -17.41
N ARG A 95 29.27 55.71 -16.27
CA ARG A 95 29.93 54.60 -15.57
C ARG A 95 28.92 53.50 -15.21
N THR A 96 27.80 53.86 -14.58
CA THR A 96 26.75 52.88 -14.23
C THR A 96 26.22 52.17 -15.47
N VAL A 97 25.94 52.89 -16.57
CA VAL A 97 25.51 52.26 -17.83
C VAL A 97 26.52 51.24 -18.34
N HIS A 98 27.81 51.57 -18.32
CA HIS A 98 28.86 50.63 -18.73
C HIS A 98 28.96 49.41 -17.79
N GLU A 99 28.83 49.61 -16.48
CA GLU A 99 28.84 48.53 -15.48
C GLU A 99 27.65 47.56 -15.69
N GLU A 100 26.44 48.10 -15.84
CA GLU A 100 25.22 47.31 -16.07
C GLU A 100 25.28 46.55 -17.41
N LEU A 101 25.76 47.18 -18.48
CA LEU A 101 25.90 46.52 -19.78
C LEU A 101 27.04 45.51 -19.82
N ALA A 102 28.10 45.71 -19.02
CA ALA A 102 29.16 44.72 -18.85
C ALA A 102 28.64 43.50 -18.08
N ALA A 103 27.92 43.71 -16.97
CA ALA A 103 27.25 42.67 -16.21
C ALA A 103 26.28 41.87 -17.09
N TYR A 104 25.45 42.55 -17.88
CA TYR A 104 24.59 41.92 -18.87
C TYR A 104 25.37 41.07 -19.89
N SER A 105 26.45 41.61 -20.47
CA SER A 105 27.23 40.89 -21.50
C SER A 105 27.97 39.64 -20.99
N ALA A 106 28.22 39.58 -19.68
CA ALA A 106 28.81 38.43 -19.01
C ALA A 106 27.82 37.27 -18.82
N LEU A 107 26.52 37.54 -18.94
CA LEU A 107 25.47 36.52 -18.81
C LEU A 107 25.42 35.59 -20.05
N PRO A 108 25.07 34.31 -19.87
CA PRO A 108 24.83 33.39 -20.97
C PRO A 108 23.76 33.87 -21.97
N ALA A 109 24.21 34.33 -23.15
CA ALA A 109 23.34 34.81 -24.23
C ALA A 109 23.37 33.92 -25.49
N LEU A 110 22.23 33.86 -26.18
CA LEU A 110 22.10 33.20 -27.50
C LEU A 110 22.74 34.03 -28.63
N ALA A 111 22.96 33.41 -29.80
CA ALA A 111 23.61 34.08 -30.93
C ALA A 111 22.88 35.36 -31.38
N LYS A 112 21.54 35.32 -31.46
CA LYS A 112 20.73 36.48 -31.86
C LYS A 112 20.75 37.60 -30.82
N GLU A 113 20.74 37.22 -29.54
CA GLU A 113 20.85 38.16 -28.43
C GLU A 113 22.20 38.90 -28.45
N ARG A 114 23.31 38.18 -28.66
CA ARG A 114 24.64 38.79 -28.82
C ARG A 114 24.72 39.74 -30.02
N GLU A 115 24.07 39.40 -31.13
CA GLU A 115 23.97 40.27 -32.31
C GLU A 115 23.23 41.58 -31.97
N LEU A 116 22.07 41.47 -31.33
CA LEU A 116 21.27 42.63 -30.91
C LEU A 116 22.00 43.49 -29.88
N TYR A 117 22.72 42.88 -28.93
CA TYR A 117 23.56 43.60 -27.98
C TYR A 117 24.69 44.37 -28.66
N ARG A 118 25.40 43.78 -29.63
CA ARG A 118 26.44 44.49 -30.40
C ARG A 118 25.87 45.69 -31.15
N ALA A 119 24.68 45.55 -31.74
CA ALA A 119 23.99 46.67 -32.39
C ALA A 119 23.67 47.79 -31.39
N ALA A 120 23.18 47.45 -30.19
CA ALA A 120 22.92 48.42 -29.12
C ALA A 120 24.22 49.09 -28.62
N SER A 121 25.29 48.32 -28.40
CA SER A 121 26.61 48.83 -27.99
C SER A 121 27.18 49.80 -29.02
N THR A 122 27.04 49.52 -30.31
CA THR A 122 27.49 50.43 -31.38
C THR A 122 26.76 51.77 -31.33
N GLN A 123 25.45 51.77 -31.04
CA GLN A 123 24.68 53.01 -30.89
C GLN A 123 25.00 53.73 -29.58
N LEU A 124 25.41 52.99 -28.53
CA LEU A 124 25.85 53.57 -27.26
C LEU A 124 27.14 54.37 -27.47
N ASP A 125 28.13 53.78 -28.14
CA ASP A 125 29.40 54.44 -28.44
C ASP A 125 29.16 55.71 -29.28
N ARG A 126 28.26 55.65 -30.27
CA ARG A 126 27.87 56.81 -31.07
C ARG A 126 27.22 57.92 -30.23
N TYR A 127 26.36 57.56 -29.29
CA TYR A 127 25.71 58.52 -28.40
C TYR A 127 26.70 59.20 -27.46
N PHE A 128 27.58 58.43 -26.82
CA PHE A 128 28.62 58.98 -25.94
C PHE A 128 29.68 59.79 -26.71
N ALA A 129 30.02 59.43 -27.94
CA ALA A 129 30.89 60.24 -28.78
C ALA A 129 30.25 61.60 -29.12
N ALA A 130 28.95 61.64 -29.45
CA ALA A 130 28.24 62.88 -29.70
C ALA A 130 28.14 63.76 -28.44
N ASN A 131 27.88 63.16 -27.28
CA ASN A 131 27.89 63.88 -26.00
C ASN A 131 29.28 64.45 -25.67
N LYS A 132 30.35 63.67 -25.92
CA LYS A 132 31.72 64.14 -25.72
C LYS A 132 32.02 65.38 -26.57
N ALA A 133 31.69 65.34 -27.87
CA ALA A 133 31.86 66.48 -28.76
C ALA A 133 31.03 67.71 -28.30
N MET A 134 29.82 67.49 -27.79
CA MET A 134 29.00 68.54 -27.19
C MET A 134 29.69 69.17 -25.98
N ARG A 135 30.21 68.36 -25.05
CA ARG A 135 30.94 68.84 -23.86
C ARG A 135 32.22 69.58 -24.21
N GLU A 136 32.93 69.16 -25.25
CA GLU A 136 34.11 69.86 -25.79
C GLU A 136 33.73 71.26 -26.33
N ALA A 137 32.61 71.39 -27.04
CA ALA A 137 32.09 72.69 -27.48
C ALA A 137 31.68 73.59 -26.29
N VAL A 138 31.05 73.02 -25.25
CA VAL A 138 30.75 73.74 -24.00
C VAL A 138 32.03 74.24 -23.33
N ALA A 139 33.07 73.40 -23.22
CA ALA A 139 34.34 73.78 -22.63
C ALA A 139 35.08 74.86 -23.43
N ALA A 140 34.89 74.91 -24.76
CA ALA A 140 35.39 75.96 -25.63
C ALA A 140 34.58 77.27 -25.56
N GLY A 141 33.48 77.30 -24.81
CA GLY A 141 32.58 78.46 -24.72
C GLY A 141 31.62 78.62 -25.89
N ASP A 142 31.53 77.62 -26.78
CA ASP A 142 30.66 77.65 -27.96
C ASP A 142 29.33 76.93 -27.67
N GLY A 143 28.43 77.63 -26.98
CA GLY A 143 27.10 77.14 -26.65
C GLY A 143 26.21 76.89 -27.87
N ALA A 144 26.41 77.64 -28.96
CA ALA A 144 25.63 77.48 -30.19
C ALA A 144 26.01 76.16 -30.89
N LEU A 145 27.31 75.86 -30.99
CA LEU A 145 27.80 74.59 -31.50
C LEU A 145 27.38 73.43 -30.59
N ALA A 146 27.44 73.59 -29.25
CA ALA A 146 26.97 72.57 -28.32
C ALA A 146 25.48 72.25 -28.52
N GLN A 147 24.63 73.26 -28.70
CA GLN A 147 23.21 73.08 -28.99
C GLN A 147 23.01 72.36 -30.33
N GLN A 148 23.73 72.76 -31.37
CA GLN A 148 23.67 72.11 -32.69
C GLN A 148 24.08 70.62 -32.62
N ILE A 149 25.18 70.29 -31.93
CA ILE A 149 25.62 68.91 -31.73
C ILE A 149 24.54 68.11 -30.97
N SER A 150 23.92 68.71 -29.94
CA SER A 150 22.85 68.06 -29.18
C SER A 150 21.66 67.71 -30.09
N ASP A 151 21.22 68.65 -30.94
CA ASP A 151 20.05 68.49 -31.79
C ASP A 151 20.29 67.59 -33.01
N GLU A 152 21.43 67.74 -33.68
CA GLU A 152 21.70 67.08 -34.96
C GLU A 152 22.46 65.76 -34.83
N GLN A 153 23.20 65.55 -33.73
CA GLN A 153 24.02 64.35 -33.53
C GLN A 153 23.56 63.53 -32.32
N SER A 154 23.50 64.13 -31.13
CA SER A 154 23.21 63.42 -29.89
C SER A 154 21.77 62.90 -29.83
N ARG A 155 20.77 63.73 -30.19
CA ARG A 155 19.35 63.32 -30.21
C ARG A 155 19.07 62.17 -31.17
N PRO A 156 19.53 62.20 -32.45
CA PRO A 156 19.39 61.05 -33.34
C PRO A 156 20.11 59.80 -32.81
N ALA A 157 21.35 59.92 -32.33
CA ALA A 157 22.09 58.79 -31.77
C ALA A 157 21.36 58.15 -30.58
N ARG A 158 20.81 58.96 -29.67
CA ARG A 158 19.98 58.48 -28.56
C ARG A 158 18.74 57.76 -29.06
N ARG A 159 18.02 58.30 -30.05
CA ARG A 159 16.82 57.67 -30.60
C ARG A 159 17.13 56.28 -31.15
N ASP A 160 18.21 56.18 -31.93
CA ASP A 160 18.66 54.94 -32.53
C ASP A 160 19.11 53.92 -31.45
N LEU A 161 19.81 54.38 -30.42
CA LEU A 161 20.17 53.57 -29.24
C LEU A 161 18.95 53.05 -28.49
N PHE A 162 17.97 53.91 -28.16
CA PHE A 162 16.76 53.50 -27.44
C PHE A 162 15.89 52.54 -28.26
N ALA A 163 15.93 52.64 -29.59
CA ALA A 163 15.30 51.68 -30.50
C ALA A 163 16.03 50.33 -30.44
N ALA A 164 17.37 50.30 -30.55
CA ALA A 164 18.16 49.07 -30.46
C ALA A 164 17.98 48.37 -29.10
N MET A 165 18.04 49.12 -27.99
CA MET A 165 17.80 48.62 -26.63
C MET A 165 16.38 48.09 -26.46
N LYS A 166 15.38 48.73 -27.09
CA LYS A 166 14.01 48.24 -27.08
C LYS A 166 13.91 46.91 -27.82
N THR A 167 14.50 46.80 -29.01
CA THR A 167 14.51 45.55 -29.79
C THR A 167 15.15 44.41 -29.02
N LEU A 168 16.31 44.66 -28.37
CA LEU A 168 16.97 43.69 -27.50
C LEU A 168 16.06 43.28 -26.33
N GLY A 169 15.51 44.25 -25.59
CA GLY A 169 14.63 43.97 -24.46
C GLY A 169 13.38 43.19 -24.83
N THR A 170 12.75 43.51 -25.98
CA THR A 170 11.60 42.74 -26.49
C THR A 170 11.96 41.32 -26.89
N HIS A 171 13.18 41.10 -27.41
CA HIS A 171 13.64 39.76 -27.75
C HIS A 171 13.82 38.91 -26.50
N ILE A 172 14.49 39.44 -25.47
CA ILE A 172 14.71 38.75 -24.19
C ILE A 172 13.37 38.46 -23.49
N ALA A 173 12.46 39.45 -23.45
CA ALA A 173 11.14 39.27 -22.87
C ALA A 173 10.36 38.15 -23.60
N GLY A 174 10.40 38.09 -24.93
CA GLY A 174 9.78 37.02 -25.70
C GLY A 174 10.38 35.64 -25.47
N LEU A 175 11.71 35.55 -25.29
CA LEU A 175 12.37 34.30 -24.87
C LEU A 175 11.91 33.85 -23.48
N MET A 176 11.78 34.80 -22.55
CA MET A 176 11.32 34.53 -21.19
C MET A 176 9.85 34.08 -21.16
N ASP A 177 8.97 34.71 -21.93
CA ASP A 177 7.57 34.28 -22.08
C ASP A 177 7.46 32.84 -22.61
N GLY A 178 8.29 32.50 -23.60
CA GLY A 178 8.39 31.13 -24.13
C GLY A 178 8.83 30.14 -23.06
N LYS A 179 9.88 30.45 -22.31
CA LYS A 179 10.36 29.62 -21.19
C LYS A 179 9.31 29.44 -20.10
N ILE A 180 8.55 30.49 -19.77
CA ILE A 180 7.44 30.41 -18.80
C ILE A 180 6.34 29.48 -19.31
N ALA A 181 5.98 29.58 -20.60
CA ALA A 181 5.00 28.69 -21.21
C ALA A 181 5.46 27.22 -21.18
N ASP A 182 6.72 26.96 -21.50
CA ASP A 182 7.33 25.62 -21.45
C ASP A 182 7.41 25.07 -20.02
N ALA A 183 7.75 25.91 -19.05
CA ALA A 183 7.76 25.55 -17.63
C ALA A 183 6.35 25.17 -17.14
N ASN A 184 5.33 25.95 -17.52
CA ASN A 184 3.93 25.65 -17.21
C ASN A 184 3.45 24.35 -17.87
N ALA A 185 3.84 24.09 -19.12
CA ALA A 185 3.53 22.86 -19.83
C ALA A 185 4.22 21.64 -19.18
N THR A 186 5.48 21.79 -18.76
CA THR A 186 6.26 20.79 -18.03
C THR A 186 5.63 20.50 -16.67
N HIS A 187 5.19 21.52 -15.94
CA HIS A 187 4.47 21.39 -14.69
C HIS A 187 3.16 20.60 -14.87
N ARG A 188 2.34 20.95 -15.88
CA ARG A 188 1.09 20.22 -16.17
C ARG A 188 1.36 18.75 -16.50
N THR A 189 2.34 18.48 -17.35
CA THR A 189 2.74 17.11 -17.73
C THR A 189 3.22 16.33 -16.51
N SER A 190 4.01 16.97 -15.63
CA SER A 190 4.48 16.37 -14.39
C SER A 190 3.33 16.05 -13.43
N MET A 191 2.37 16.95 -13.27
CA MET A 191 1.16 16.71 -12.47
C MET A 191 0.36 15.52 -13.01
N ILE A 192 0.08 15.48 -14.32
CA ILE A 192 -0.66 14.39 -14.94
C ILE A 192 0.09 13.06 -14.75
N ALA A 193 1.40 13.04 -14.92
CA ALA A 193 2.21 11.85 -14.72
C ALA A 193 2.21 11.38 -13.25
N ILE A 194 2.31 12.30 -12.29
CA ILE A 194 2.25 11.98 -10.85
C ILE A 194 0.88 11.44 -10.49
N VAL A 195 -0.20 12.11 -10.89
CA VAL A 195 -1.58 11.65 -10.63
C VAL A 195 -1.84 10.30 -11.30
N GLY A 196 -1.40 10.12 -12.54
CA GLY A 196 -1.51 8.83 -13.25
C GLY A 196 -0.76 7.71 -12.51
N CYS A 197 0.44 7.99 -12.00
CA CYS A 197 1.21 7.05 -11.19
C CYS A 197 0.49 6.72 -9.86
N ILE A 198 -0.04 7.72 -9.16
CA ILE A 198 -0.82 7.53 -7.93
C ILE A 198 -2.02 6.64 -8.17
N VAL A 199 -2.81 6.91 -9.22
CA VAL A 199 -4.00 6.12 -9.57
C VAL A 199 -3.61 4.69 -9.92
N LEU A 200 -2.59 4.50 -10.77
CA LEU A 200 -2.10 3.17 -11.15
C LEU A 200 -1.63 2.37 -9.94
N LEU A 201 -0.79 2.95 -9.09
CA LEU A 201 -0.27 2.30 -7.88
C LEU A 201 -1.41 2.01 -6.88
N SER A 202 -2.39 2.90 -6.75
CA SER A 202 -3.57 2.67 -5.90
C SER A 202 -4.41 1.49 -6.41
N LEU A 203 -4.62 1.38 -7.72
CA LEU A 203 -5.32 0.25 -8.33
C LEU A 203 -4.59 -1.08 -8.12
N VAL A 204 -3.25 -1.07 -8.28
CA VAL A 204 -2.42 -2.26 -8.01
C VAL A 204 -2.48 -2.65 -6.53
N ALA A 205 -2.41 -1.67 -5.61
CA ALA A 205 -2.54 -1.92 -4.18
C ALA A 205 -3.92 -2.49 -3.81
N ALA A 206 -5.00 -1.96 -4.39
CA ALA A 206 -6.36 -2.48 -4.20
C ALA A 206 -6.52 -3.91 -4.76
N ALA A 207 -5.96 -4.19 -5.93
CA ALA A 207 -5.95 -5.54 -6.50
C ALA A 207 -5.18 -6.52 -5.60
N LEU A 208 -4.02 -6.12 -5.08
CA LEU A 208 -3.24 -6.95 -4.16
C LEU A 208 -3.98 -7.19 -2.85
N ALA A 209 -4.58 -6.14 -2.27
CA ALA A 209 -5.36 -6.22 -1.04
C ALA A 209 -6.55 -7.17 -1.19
N THR A 210 -7.28 -7.09 -2.30
CA THR A 210 -8.41 -8.00 -2.58
C THR A 210 -7.97 -9.45 -2.78
N VAL A 211 -6.85 -9.69 -3.46
CA VAL A 211 -6.27 -11.05 -3.63
C VAL A 211 -5.83 -11.63 -2.29
N ILE A 212 -5.08 -10.88 -1.48
CA ILE A 212 -4.61 -11.32 -0.16
C ILE A 212 -5.80 -11.57 0.77
N SER A 213 -6.74 -10.63 0.83
CA SER A 213 -7.93 -10.74 1.68
C SER A 213 -8.73 -11.99 1.35
N ARG A 214 -9.01 -12.26 0.06
CA ARG A 214 -9.73 -13.48 -0.35
C ARG A 214 -8.95 -14.76 -0.08
N ALA A 215 -7.62 -14.73 -0.24
CA ALA A 215 -6.76 -15.89 0.00
C ALA A 215 -6.71 -16.29 1.49
N VAL A 216 -6.96 -15.35 2.41
CA VAL A 216 -6.92 -15.60 3.86
C VAL A 216 -8.33 -15.81 4.43
N THR A 217 -9.25 -14.87 4.15
CA THR A 217 -10.59 -14.86 4.77
C THR A 217 -11.48 -16.01 4.27
N GLY A 218 -11.35 -16.42 3.01
CA GLY A 218 -12.15 -17.51 2.43
C GLY A 218 -11.94 -18.86 3.14
N PRO A 219 -10.71 -19.39 3.19
CA PRO A 219 -10.40 -20.63 3.91
C PRO A 219 -10.72 -20.58 5.41
N LEU A 220 -10.46 -19.44 6.07
CA LEU A 220 -10.81 -19.24 7.48
C LEU A 220 -12.32 -19.35 7.70
N GLY A 221 -13.12 -18.71 6.84
CA GLY A 221 -14.58 -18.78 6.91
C GLY A 221 -15.12 -20.20 6.75
N LYS A 222 -14.53 -21.01 5.86
CA LYS A 222 -14.91 -22.43 5.67
C LYS A 222 -14.63 -23.27 6.92
N ALA A 223 -13.48 -23.08 7.57
CA ALA A 223 -13.16 -23.79 8.80
C ALA A 223 -14.14 -23.43 9.93
N VAL A 224 -14.44 -22.14 10.10
CA VAL A 224 -15.44 -21.67 11.07
C VAL A 224 -16.81 -22.29 10.81
N GLN A 225 -17.27 -22.32 9.55
CA GLN A 225 -18.53 -22.95 9.19
C GLN A 225 -18.58 -24.44 9.54
N ALA A 226 -17.49 -25.18 9.27
CA ALA A 226 -17.41 -26.60 9.59
C ALA A 226 -17.42 -26.87 11.10
N ILE A 227 -16.65 -26.10 11.88
CA ILE A 227 -16.65 -26.19 13.35
C ILE A 227 -18.05 -25.88 13.91
N GLN A 228 -18.74 -24.87 13.38
CA GLN A 228 -20.10 -24.55 13.78
C GLN A 228 -21.11 -25.64 13.42
N ALA A 229 -20.92 -26.34 12.29
CA ALA A 229 -21.77 -27.47 11.91
C ALA A 229 -21.57 -28.66 12.87
N VAL A 230 -20.31 -28.99 13.18
CA VAL A 230 -19.96 -30.00 14.18
C VAL A 230 -20.59 -29.69 15.54
N ALA A 231 -20.53 -28.43 15.98
CA ALA A 231 -21.15 -28.01 17.24
C ALA A 231 -22.68 -28.21 17.29
N ARG A 232 -23.34 -28.28 16.12
CA ARG A 232 -24.77 -28.59 15.99
C ARG A 232 -25.06 -30.08 15.69
N GLY A 233 -24.04 -30.93 15.70
CA GLY A 233 -24.16 -32.35 15.37
C GLY A 233 -24.23 -32.67 13.87
N ASP A 234 -24.05 -31.68 12.99
CA ASP A 234 -23.97 -31.91 11.55
C ASP A 234 -22.54 -32.26 11.13
N LEU A 235 -22.31 -33.57 10.98
CA LEU A 235 -21.03 -34.12 10.54
C LEU A 235 -20.95 -34.31 9.03
N SER A 236 -21.96 -33.89 8.25
CA SER A 236 -21.97 -34.07 6.79
C SER A 236 -21.03 -33.11 6.05
N VAL A 237 -20.61 -32.03 6.72
CA VAL A 237 -19.75 -30.99 6.14
C VAL A 237 -18.37 -31.54 5.77
N SER A 238 -17.97 -31.33 4.52
CA SER A 238 -16.64 -31.68 4.02
C SER A 238 -15.77 -30.43 3.93
N THR A 239 -14.67 -30.41 4.68
CA THR A 239 -13.59 -29.44 4.51
C THR A 239 -12.46 -30.08 3.74
N GLN A 240 -12.18 -29.61 2.53
CA GLN A 240 -10.99 -30.01 1.78
C GLN A 240 -9.91 -28.94 1.95
N ALA A 241 -8.69 -29.37 2.25
CA ALA A 241 -7.53 -28.49 2.29
C ALA A 241 -7.23 -27.97 0.87
N THR A 242 -7.42 -26.66 0.67
CA THR A 242 -7.20 -26.02 -0.64
C THR A 242 -5.81 -25.39 -0.81
N SER A 243 -4.99 -25.41 0.25
CA SER A 243 -3.64 -24.82 0.29
C SER A 243 -2.75 -25.55 1.30
N LYS A 244 -1.44 -25.34 1.22
CA LYS A 244 -0.43 -25.89 2.17
C LYS A 244 -0.03 -24.91 3.29
N ASP A 245 -0.61 -23.72 3.30
CA ASP A 245 -0.35 -22.68 4.30
C ASP A 245 -1.07 -22.95 5.64
N GLU A 246 -0.96 -22.03 6.60
CA GLU A 246 -1.59 -22.19 7.92
C GLU A 246 -3.11 -22.35 7.83
N ALA A 247 -3.78 -21.66 6.90
CA ALA A 247 -5.22 -21.80 6.70
C ALA A 247 -5.59 -23.18 6.13
N GLY A 248 -4.79 -23.69 5.20
CA GLY A 248 -4.93 -25.04 4.67
C GLY A 248 -4.68 -26.14 5.71
N LYS A 249 -3.67 -25.96 6.57
CA LYS A 249 -3.41 -26.86 7.71
C LYS A 249 -4.57 -26.86 8.71
N MET A 250 -5.15 -25.71 8.99
CA MET A 250 -6.33 -25.61 9.85
C MET A 250 -7.55 -26.30 9.23
N LEU A 251 -7.78 -26.15 7.92
CA LEU A 251 -8.84 -26.89 7.21
C LEU A 251 -8.60 -28.40 7.24
N ALA A 252 -7.35 -28.85 7.06
CA ALA A 252 -7.00 -30.27 7.17
C ALA A 252 -7.26 -30.82 8.58
N ALA A 253 -6.80 -30.12 9.62
CA ALA A 253 -7.05 -30.52 11.01
C ALA A 253 -8.55 -30.55 11.35
N THR A 254 -9.34 -29.62 10.80
CA THR A 254 -10.80 -29.62 10.96
C THR A 254 -11.43 -30.83 10.26
N ALA A 255 -10.93 -31.19 9.08
CA ALA A 255 -11.39 -32.38 8.34
C ALA A 255 -11.06 -33.68 9.08
N ASP A 256 -9.86 -33.78 9.66
CA ASP A 256 -9.45 -34.93 10.46
C ASP A 256 -10.33 -35.07 11.71
N MET A 257 -10.65 -33.96 12.37
CA MET A 257 -11.58 -33.93 13.50
C MET A 257 -13.00 -34.39 13.10
N THR A 258 -13.55 -33.88 12.00
CA THR A 258 -14.90 -34.27 11.54
C THR A 258 -14.94 -35.73 11.09
N ALA A 259 -13.89 -36.22 10.43
CA ALA A 259 -13.77 -37.62 10.04
C ALA A 259 -13.71 -38.55 11.26
N MET A 260 -12.96 -38.18 12.31
CA MET A 260 -12.90 -38.94 13.55
C MET A 260 -14.25 -39.01 14.26
N LEU A 261 -14.94 -37.88 14.39
CA LEU A 261 -16.28 -37.80 14.97
C LEU A 261 -17.29 -38.65 14.17
N ARG A 262 -17.23 -38.57 12.84
CA ARG A 262 -18.10 -39.33 11.96
C ARG A 262 -17.86 -40.82 12.10
N ARG A 263 -16.59 -41.26 12.05
CA ARG A 263 -16.20 -42.67 12.26
C ARG A 263 -16.71 -43.19 13.61
N PHE A 264 -16.51 -42.44 14.69
CA PHE A 264 -16.98 -42.85 16.02
C PHE A 264 -18.51 -42.95 16.08
N SER A 265 -19.22 -41.97 15.50
CA SER A 265 -20.68 -41.98 15.42
C SER A 265 -21.21 -43.16 14.60
N GLU A 266 -20.61 -43.45 13.45
CA GLU A 266 -20.94 -44.59 12.59
C GLU A 266 -20.75 -45.93 13.32
N GLN A 267 -19.64 -46.12 14.03
CA GLN A 267 -19.41 -47.34 14.82
C GLN A 267 -20.39 -47.48 15.97
N THR A 268 -20.75 -46.36 16.63
CA THR A 268 -21.75 -46.36 17.70
C THR A 268 -23.15 -46.71 17.15
N GLN A 269 -23.51 -46.20 15.98
CA GLN A 269 -24.77 -46.54 15.31
C GLN A 269 -24.79 -47.99 14.84
N LEU A 270 -23.69 -48.49 14.26
CA LEU A 270 -23.56 -49.89 13.87
C LEU A 270 -23.72 -50.81 15.07
N MET A 271 -23.05 -50.51 16.18
CA MET A 271 -23.21 -51.22 17.45
C MET A 271 -24.67 -51.30 17.88
N ALA A 272 -25.38 -50.16 17.90
CA ALA A 272 -26.80 -50.14 18.25
C ALA A 272 -27.65 -51.00 17.30
N GLN A 273 -27.39 -50.99 15.99
CA GLN A 273 -28.09 -51.81 15.01
C GLN A 273 -27.83 -53.32 15.19
N MET A 274 -26.58 -53.71 15.42
CA MET A 274 -26.21 -55.12 15.61
C MET A 274 -26.84 -55.70 16.89
N HIS A 275 -26.86 -54.92 17.98
CA HIS A 275 -27.47 -55.31 19.27
C HIS A 275 -29.00 -55.30 19.26
N ALA A 276 -29.63 -54.52 18.38
CA ALA A 276 -31.08 -54.57 18.17
C ALA A 276 -31.51 -55.75 17.27
N GLY A 277 -30.57 -56.43 16.62
CA GLY A 277 -30.88 -57.46 15.63
C GLY A 277 -29.89 -58.63 15.63
N PRO A 278 -29.05 -58.77 14.60
CA PRO A 278 -28.44 -60.05 14.23
C PRO A 278 -27.27 -60.52 15.10
N ASP A 279 -26.56 -59.62 15.79
CA ASP A 279 -25.38 -60.00 16.58
C ASP A 279 -25.17 -59.07 17.79
N ILE A 280 -25.63 -59.55 18.94
CA ILE A 280 -25.38 -58.95 20.26
C ILE A 280 -23.92 -59.04 20.71
N SER A 281 -23.04 -59.70 19.96
CA SER A 281 -21.61 -59.84 20.30
C SER A 281 -20.72 -58.80 19.62
N HIS A 282 -21.27 -57.96 18.74
CA HIS A 282 -20.51 -56.90 18.09
C HIS A 282 -19.98 -55.89 19.13
N ARG A 283 -18.75 -55.40 18.94
CA ARG A 283 -18.08 -54.41 19.79
C ARG A 283 -17.64 -53.22 18.95
N ILE A 284 -17.66 -52.03 19.55
CA ILE A 284 -17.02 -50.88 18.94
C ILE A 284 -15.50 -51.14 18.91
N PRO A 285 -14.81 -50.91 17.77
CA PRO A 285 -13.35 -51.02 17.70
C PRO A 285 -12.67 -50.12 18.76
N GLU A 286 -11.56 -50.59 19.35
CA GLU A 286 -10.84 -49.84 20.40
C GLU A 286 -9.58 -49.12 19.87
N ASP A 287 -9.42 -49.05 18.55
CA ASP A 287 -8.30 -48.35 17.90
C ASP A 287 -8.48 -46.82 17.82
N PHE A 288 -9.47 -46.27 18.53
CA PHE A 288 -9.69 -44.84 18.61
C PHE A 288 -8.67 -44.17 19.55
N PRO A 289 -8.10 -43.02 19.17
CA PRO A 289 -7.13 -42.32 19.99
C PRO A 289 -7.80 -41.58 21.17
N GLY A 290 -7.10 -41.55 22.31
CA GLY A 290 -7.43 -40.68 23.45
C GLY A 290 -8.84 -40.87 24.01
N VAL A 291 -9.58 -39.76 24.16
CA VAL A 291 -10.94 -39.75 24.74
C VAL A 291 -11.91 -40.61 23.94
N TYR A 292 -11.79 -40.68 22.61
CA TYR A 292 -12.66 -41.53 21.80
C TYR A 292 -12.47 -43.02 22.10
N GLY A 293 -11.22 -43.45 22.34
CA GLY A 293 -10.93 -44.82 22.78
C GLY A 293 -11.48 -45.13 24.17
N GLN A 294 -11.37 -44.18 25.11
CA GLN A 294 -11.95 -44.32 26.44
C GLN A 294 -13.48 -44.44 26.39
N LEU A 295 -14.15 -43.66 25.53
CA LEU A 295 -15.59 -43.78 25.31
C LEU A 295 -15.98 -45.10 24.65
N ALA A 296 -15.25 -45.55 23.62
CA ALA A 296 -15.47 -46.84 22.98
C ALA A 296 -15.35 -48.00 23.99
N GLY A 297 -14.26 -48.03 24.76
CA GLY A 297 -14.04 -49.02 25.82
C GLY A 297 -15.10 -48.94 26.91
N GLY A 298 -15.49 -47.74 27.34
CA GLY A 298 -16.57 -47.55 28.32
C GLY A 298 -17.91 -48.10 27.84
N ILE A 299 -18.30 -47.82 26.58
CA ILE A 299 -19.52 -48.35 25.97
C ILE A 299 -19.46 -49.88 25.88
N ASN A 300 -18.33 -50.43 25.42
CA ASN A 300 -18.10 -51.87 25.36
C ASN A 300 -18.25 -52.50 26.75
N THR A 301 -17.60 -51.95 27.78
CA THR A 301 -17.70 -52.47 29.15
C THR A 301 -19.13 -52.46 29.64
N VAL A 302 -19.84 -51.35 29.52
CA VAL A 302 -21.24 -51.26 29.98
C VAL A 302 -22.11 -52.29 29.29
N ILE A 303 -22.06 -52.42 27.96
CA ILE A 303 -22.93 -53.34 27.23
C ILE A 303 -22.56 -54.80 27.53
N PHE A 304 -21.28 -55.14 27.50
CA PHE A 304 -20.86 -56.53 27.62
C PHE A 304 -20.88 -57.06 29.04
N GLU A 305 -20.62 -56.23 30.06
CA GLU A 305 -20.84 -56.68 31.43
C GLU A 305 -22.31 -57.06 31.65
N HIS A 306 -23.26 -56.32 31.07
CA HIS A 306 -24.67 -56.67 31.14
C HIS A 306 -24.98 -57.94 30.35
N LEU A 307 -24.42 -58.08 29.15
CA LEU A 307 -24.65 -59.26 28.31
C LEU A 307 -24.08 -60.55 28.93
N ASP A 308 -22.88 -60.48 29.52
CA ASP A 308 -22.24 -61.61 30.19
C ASP A 308 -23.08 -62.07 31.38
N ALA A 309 -23.66 -61.14 32.16
CA ALA A 309 -24.58 -61.50 33.25
C ALA A 309 -25.87 -62.17 32.75
N ILE A 310 -26.41 -61.74 31.60
CA ILE A 310 -27.59 -62.37 31.00
C ILE A 310 -27.24 -63.77 30.49
N ARG A 311 -26.09 -63.94 29.83
CA ARG A 311 -25.59 -65.25 29.38
C ARG A 311 -25.36 -66.21 30.54
N ASP A 312 -24.67 -65.76 31.58
CA ASP A 312 -24.45 -66.53 32.82
C ASP A 312 -25.80 -67.01 33.41
N ALA A 313 -26.82 -66.15 33.43
CA ALA A 313 -28.16 -66.51 33.91
C ALA A 313 -28.86 -67.52 32.99
N ILE A 314 -28.76 -67.37 31.67
CA ILE A 314 -29.33 -68.32 30.70
C ILE A 314 -28.66 -69.69 30.82
N ASP A 315 -27.33 -69.74 31.01
CA ASP A 315 -26.60 -71.00 31.15
C ASP A 315 -27.02 -71.77 32.40
N VAL A 316 -27.18 -71.06 33.53
CA VAL A 316 -27.73 -71.64 34.76
C VAL A 316 -29.19 -72.10 34.56
N LEU A 317 -30.00 -71.32 33.84
CA LEU A 317 -31.40 -71.68 33.54
C LEU A 317 -31.47 -72.97 32.69
N ASN A 318 -30.58 -73.12 31.71
CA ASN A 318 -30.48 -74.31 30.89
C ASN A 318 -30.09 -75.55 31.72
N GLN A 319 -29.18 -75.40 32.68
CA GLN A 319 -28.84 -76.48 33.62
C GLN A 319 -30.06 -76.90 34.46
N TYR A 320 -30.83 -75.93 34.94
CA TYR A 320 -32.06 -76.20 35.69
C TYR A 320 -33.11 -76.91 34.83
N ALA A 321 -33.25 -76.52 33.56
CA ALA A 321 -34.21 -77.10 32.62
C ALA A 321 -33.93 -78.58 32.31
N ILE A 322 -32.67 -79.01 32.33
CA ILE A 322 -32.28 -80.43 32.17
C ILE A 322 -32.22 -81.20 33.51
N GLY A 323 -32.70 -80.59 34.60
CA GLY A 323 -32.79 -81.20 35.93
C GLY A 323 -31.54 -81.09 36.79
N ASN A 324 -30.47 -80.44 36.32
CA ASN A 324 -29.27 -80.19 37.10
C ASN A 324 -29.40 -78.90 37.91
N LEU A 325 -29.91 -79.02 39.13
CA LEU A 325 -30.11 -77.89 40.06
C LEU A 325 -28.89 -77.62 40.95
N THR A 326 -27.71 -78.18 40.65
CA THR A 326 -26.51 -77.96 41.47
C THR A 326 -25.94 -76.54 41.35
N PRO A 327 -25.79 -75.93 40.15
CA PRO A 327 -25.19 -74.61 40.01
C PRO A 327 -26.01 -73.54 40.74
N ASP A 328 -25.34 -72.53 41.31
CA ASP A 328 -25.99 -71.32 41.81
C ASP A 328 -25.81 -70.19 40.81
N ALA A 329 -26.81 -69.31 40.72
CA ALA A 329 -26.70 -68.12 39.89
C ALA A 329 -25.61 -67.18 40.45
N ARG A 330 -24.84 -66.56 39.54
CA ARG A 330 -23.78 -65.62 39.90
C ARG A 330 -24.36 -64.47 40.71
N ARG A 331 -23.74 -64.16 41.85
CA ARG A 331 -24.14 -63.02 42.70
C ARG A 331 -23.72 -61.70 42.05
N LEU A 332 -24.71 -60.86 41.76
CA LEU A 332 -24.53 -59.57 41.10
C LEU A 332 -24.92 -58.43 42.05
N PRO A 333 -24.17 -57.32 42.08
CA PRO A 333 -24.43 -56.22 43.02
C PRO A 333 -25.56 -55.29 42.57
N GLY A 334 -26.18 -54.61 43.54
CA GLY A 334 -27.15 -53.53 43.31
C GLY A 334 -28.38 -53.98 42.53
N SER A 335 -28.88 -53.13 41.63
CA SER A 335 -30.07 -53.43 40.81
C SER A 335 -29.92 -54.66 39.91
N ARG A 336 -28.69 -55.15 39.68
CA ARG A 336 -28.43 -56.37 38.91
C ARG A 336 -28.71 -57.65 39.73
N ALA A 337 -28.91 -57.52 41.04
CA ALA A 337 -29.23 -58.66 41.91
C ALA A 337 -30.52 -59.39 41.49
N ILE A 338 -31.47 -58.65 40.91
CA ILE A 338 -32.76 -59.18 40.45
C ILE A 338 -32.64 -60.42 39.53
N LEU A 339 -31.56 -60.49 38.74
CA LEU A 339 -31.30 -61.63 37.86
C LEU A 339 -31.10 -62.92 38.67
N HIS A 340 -30.21 -62.90 39.67
CA HIS A 340 -29.92 -64.10 40.46
C HIS A 340 -31.00 -64.38 41.51
N GLU A 341 -31.67 -63.36 42.05
CA GLU A 341 -32.80 -63.55 42.96
C GLU A 341 -33.96 -64.27 42.27
N SER A 342 -34.27 -63.92 41.01
CA SER A 342 -35.28 -64.60 40.22
C SER A 342 -34.89 -66.05 39.92
N MET A 343 -33.60 -66.30 39.63
CA MET A 343 -33.07 -67.64 39.42
C MET A 343 -33.13 -68.51 40.68
N ASP A 344 -32.82 -67.95 41.84
CA ASP A 344 -32.88 -68.64 43.14
C ASP A 344 -34.32 -69.02 43.49
N ALA A 345 -35.27 -68.11 43.23
CA ALA A 345 -36.70 -68.39 43.41
C ALA A 345 -37.15 -69.55 42.49
N ALA A 346 -36.72 -69.54 41.22
CA ALA A 346 -37.00 -70.62 40.28
C ALA A 346 -36.38 -71.95 40.73
N LYS A 347 -35.10 -71.95 41.14
CA LYS A 347 -34.41 -73.13 41.69
C LYS A 347 -35.15 -73.72 42.89
N THR A 348 -35.54 -72.86 43.83
CA THR A 348 -36.27 -73.26 45.04
C THR A 348 -37.60 -73.92 44.68
N SER A 349 -38.35 -73.34 43.74
CA SER A 349 -39.60 -73.92 43.25
C SER A 349 -39.38 -75.29 42.58
N LEU A 350 -38.39 -75.42 41.70
CA LEU A 350 -38.06 -76.68 41.02
C LEU A 350 -37.60 -77.78 41.99
N LEU A 351 -36.79 -77.44 43.01
CA LEU A 351 -36.38 -78.38 44.07
C LEU A 351 -37.59 -78.87 44.87
N ALA A 352 -38.54 -77.98 45.20
CA ALA A 352 -39.76 -78.36 45.90
C ALA A 352 -40.62 -79.32 45.08
N ILE A 353 -40.78 -79.06 43.78
CA ILE A 353 -41.49 -79.95 42.85
C ILE A 353 -40.80 -81.32 42.77
N ASN A 354 -39.47 -81.36 42.61
CA ASN A 354 -38.72 -82.61 42.54
C ASN A 354 -38.85 -83.43 43.84
N SER A 355 -38.78 -82.78 45.00
CA SER A 355 -39.00 -83.42 46.30
C SER A 355 -40.41 -84.01 46.43
N GLN A 356 -41.44 -83.30 45.95
CA GLN A 356 -42.82 -83.79 45.96
C GLN A 356 -43.00 -85.01 45.03
N ILE A 357 -42.40 -84.99 43.84
CA ILE A 357 -42.43 -86.12 42.90
C ILE A 357 -41.73 -87.34 43.52
N GLN A 358 -40.57 -87.17 44.16
CA GLN A 358 -39.89 -88.27 44.84
C GLN A 358 -40.72 -88.86 45.99
N GLN A 359 -41.40 -88.03 46.77
CA GLN A 359 -42.32 -88.48 47.82
C GLN A 359 -43.51 -89.27 47.23
N LEU A 360 -44.11 -88.79 46.13
CA LEU A 360 -45.19 -89.50 45.43
C LEU A 360 -44.71 -90.83 44.82
N ALA A 361 -43.53 -90.86 44.21
CA ALA A 361 -42.93 -92.08 43.65
C ALA A 361 -42.61 -93.11 44.74
N ALA A 362 -42.10 -92.67 45.89
CA ALA A 362 -41.84 -93.53 47.04
C ALA A 362 -43.13 -94.05 47.72
N ALA A 363 -44.24 -93.32 47.61
CA ALA A 363 -45.54 -93.76 48.11
C ALA A 363 -46.30 -94.70 47.14
N ALA A 364 -45.86 -94.77 45.87
CA ALA A 364 -46.46 -95.60 44.82
C ALA A 364 -45.68 -96.89 44.52
N ALA A 365 -44.49 -97.06 45.10
CA ALA A 365 -43.68 -98.29 45.08
C ALA A 365 -43.93 -99.09 46.37
#